data_AF-A4G768-F1
#
_entry.id   AF-A4G768-F1
#
_cell.length_a   1.000
_cell.length_b   1.000
_cell.length_c   1.000
_cell.angle_alpha   90.00
_cell.angle_beta   90.00
_cell.angle_gamma   90.00
#
_symmetry.space_group_name_H-M   'P 1'
#
loop_
_entity.id
_entity.type
_entity.pdbx_description
1 polymer ?
#
loop_
_entity_poly.entity_id
_entity_poly.type
_entity_poly.pdbx_seq_one_letter_code
_entity_poly.pdbx_strand_id
1 'polypeptide(L)' 'MTNSESEKTLRPPEGYTSWLDYAVDTLDTRTLEIYKLFDDAPPGRDQILAAARRELDDLRAKAGEHAALSRKGREST' A
#
# COMPACT_ATOMS: atom_id res chain seq x y z
N MET A 1 24.68 -27.70 -0.69
CA MET A 1 24.28 -26.93 -1.89
C MET A 1 23.46 -25.74 -1.40
N THR A 2 24.10 -24.57 -1.30
CA THR A 2 23.44 -23.34 -0.83
C THR A 2 22.79 -22.67 -2.03
N ASN A 3 21.48 -22.87 -2.24
CA ASN A 3 20.72 -22.04 -3.18
C ASN A 3 20.50 -20.67 -2.55
N SER A 4 21.52 -19.81 -2.64
CA SER A 4 21.33 -18.36 -2.56
C SER A 4 20.66 -17.90 -3.85
N GLU A 5 19.34 -18.04 -3.92
CA GLU A 5 18.56 -17.29 -4.89
C GLU A 5 18.56 -15.83 -4.41
N SER A 6 19.43 -15.02 -5.01
CA SER A 6 19.39 -13.58 -4.87
C SER A 6 17.98 -13.10 -5.17
N GLU A 7 17.30 -12.53 -4.18
CA GLU A 7 15.98 -11.90 -4.32
C GLU A 7 16.01 -10.92 -5.50
N LYS A 8 15.55 -11.36 -6.67
CA LYS A 8 15.25 -10.47 -7.78
C LYS A 8 14.06 -9.63 -7.34
N THR A 9 14.34 -8.45 -6.80
CA THR A 9 13.32 -7.44 -6.56
C THR A 9 12.65 -7.13 -7.90
N LEU A 10 11.45 -7.67 -8.08
CA LEU A 10 10.67 -7.43 -9.28
C LEU A 10 10.37 -5.93 -9.34
N ARG A 11 10.50 -5.33 -10.53
CA ARG A 11 10.06 -3.96 -10.74
C ARG A 11 8.53 -3.93 -10.77
N PRO A 12 7.90 -2.85 -10.26
CA PRO A 12 6.47 -2.65 -10.42
C PRO A 12 6.04 -2.73 -11.90
N PRO A 13 4.78 -3.09 -12.19
CA PRO A 13 4.24 -3.04 -13.53
C PRO A 13 4.39 -1.66 -14.18
N GLU A 14 4.41 -1.62 -15.51
CA GLU A 14 4.56 -0.37 -16.26
C GLU A 14 3.43 0.62 -15.90
N GLY A 15 3.80 1.90 -15.76
CA GLY A 15 2.89 2.96 -15.32
C GLY A 15 2.78 3.13 -13.81
N TYR A 16 3.37 2.24 -13.00
CA TYR A 16 3.35 2.34 -11.54
C TYR A 16 4.72 2.65 -10.94
N THR A 17 4.74 3.59 -10.00
CA THR A 17 5.97 4.02 -9.30
C THR A 17 6.38 3.02 -8.20
N SER A 18 5.42 2.27 -7.64
CA SER A 18 5.67 1.24 -6.63
C SER A 18 4.68 0.08 -6.75
N TRP A 19 5.03 -1.07 -6.17
CA TRP A 19 4.12 -2.22 -6.05
C TRP A 19 2.88 -1.91 -5.23
N LEU A 20 2.98 -0.98 -4.26
CA LEU A 20 1.84 -0.56 -3.46
C LEU A 20 0.85 0.27 -4.27
N ASP A 21 1.32 1.13 -5.19
CA ASP A 21 0.42 1.87 -6.08
C ASP A 21 -0.36 0.91 -6.98
N TYR A 22 0.33 -0.10 -7.55
CA TYR A 22 -0.31 -1.14 -8.34
C TYR A 22 -1.35 -1.92 -7.53
N ALA A 23 -0.97 -2.37 -6.33
CA ALA A 23 -1.84 -3.17 -5.48
C ALA A 23 -3.11 -2.43 -5.05
N VAL A 24 -3.00 -1.12 -4.77
CA VAL A 24 -4.15 -0.28 -4.44
C VAL A 24 -5.06 -0.10 -5.64
N ASP A 25 -4.51 0.15 -6.84
CA ASP A 25 -5.31 0.37 -8.05
C ASP A 25 -6.01 -0.90 -8.56
N THR A 26 -5.40 -2.06 -8.34
CA THR A 26 -5.96 -3.37 -8.71
C THR A 26 -6.62 -4.09 -7.54
N LEU A 27 -6.93 -3.40 -6.44
CA LEU A 27 -7.50 -4.01 -5.24
C LEU A 27 -8.81 -4.75 -5.58
N ASP A 28 -8.87 -6.04 -5.28
CA ASP A 28 -10.05 -6.87 -5.52
C ASP A 28 -11.11 -6.63 -4.43
N THR A 29 -12.16 -5.88 -4.78
CA THR A 29 -13.26 -5.55 -3.88
C THR A 29 -14.38 -6.60 -3.87
N ARG A 30 -14.36 -7.58 -4.78
CA ARG A 30 -15.47 -8.53 -4.97
C ARG A 30 -15.78 -9.34 -3.72
N THR A 31 -14.75 -9.71 -2.97
CA THR A 31 -14.92 -10.42 -1.69
C THR A 31 -15.68 -9.56 -0.68
N LEU A 32 -15.35 -8.26 -0.58
CA LEU A 32 -16.06 -7.33 0.30
C LEU A 32 -17.49 -7.10 -0.18
N GLU A 33 -17.72 -6.99 -1.49
CA GLU A 33 -19.05 -6.87 -2.09
C GLU A 33 -19.93 -8.08 -1.74
N ILE A 34 -19.39 -9.30 -1.78
CA ILE A 34 -20.11 -10.52 -1.37
C ILE A 34 -20.43 -10.50 0.13
N TYR A 35 -19.46 -10.15 0.98
CA TYR A 35 -19.68 -10.10 2.44
C TYR A 35 -20.68 -9.03 2.85
N LYS A 36 -20.78 -7.96 2.06
CA LYS A 36 -21.61 -6.79 2.33
C LYS A 36 -22.92 -6.80 1.54
N LEU A 37 -23.25 -7.91 0.87
CA LEU A 37 -24.42 -8.04 0.02
C LEU A 37 -25.76 -7.81 0.76
N PHE A 38 -25.77 -8.07 2.08
CA PHE A 38 -26.95 -7.92 2.94
C PHE A 38 -26.91 -6.66 3.81
N ASP A 39 -25.90 -5.79 3.66
CA ASP A 39 -25.87 -4.51 4.36
C ASP A 39 -26.78 -3.50 3.61
N ASP A 40 -27.47 -2.62 4.34
CA ASP A 40 -28.41 -1.66 3.74
C ASP A 40 -27.71 -0.62 2.82
N ALA A 41 -26.42 -0.38 3.02
CA ALA A 41 -25.63 0.59 2.26
C ALA A 41 -24.14 0.19 2.21
N PRO A 42 -23.76 -0.83 1.43
CA PRO A 42 -22.37 -1.22 1.29
C PRO A 42 -21.59 -0.13 0.55
N PRO A 43 -20.31 0.12 0.94
CA PRO A 43 -19.49 1.07 0.20
C PRO A 43 -19.24 0.55 -1.22
N GLY A 44 -19.37 1.43 -2.21
CA GLY A 44 -19.05 1.10 -3.59
C GLY A 44 -17.55 0.90 -3.79
N ARG A 45 -17.19 0.15 -4.84
CA ARG A 45 -15.79 -0.11 -5.23
C ARG A 45 -14.92 1.16 -5.23
N ASP A 46 -15.41 2.24 -5.83
CA ASP A 46 -14.65 3.49 -5.93
C ASP A 46 -14.43 4.15 -4.57
N GLN A 47 -15.36 4.00 -3.63
CA GLN A 47 -15.21 4.50 -2.27
C GLN A 47 -14.14 3.70 -1.51
N ILE A 48 -14.11 2.38 -1.69
CA ILE A 48 -13.09 1.49 -1.11
C ILE A 48 -11.70 1.85 -1.68
N LEU A 49 -11.59 2.02 -3.00
CA LEU A 49 -10.34 2.41 -3.64
C LEU A 49 -9.85 3.79 -3.19
N ALA A 50 -10.76 4.77 -3.10
CA ALA A 50 -10.43 6.10 -2.60
C ALA A 50 -9.93 6.06 -1.15
N ALA A 51 -10.55 5.24 -0.30
CA ALA A 51 -10.11 5.04 1.08
C ALA A 51 -8.73 4.38 1.15
N ALA A 52 -8.48 3.33 0.36
CA ALA A 52 -7.18 2.65 0.30
C ALA A 52 -6.05 3.57 -0.17
N ARG A 53 -6.31 4.42 -1.18
CA ARG A 53 -5.37 5.45 -1.65
C ARG A 53 -5.04 6.45 -0.56
N ARG A 54 -6.06 6.98 0.13
CA ARG A 54 -5.86 7.91 1.25
C ARG A 54 -5.02 7.28 2.36
N GLU A 55 -5.32 6.05 2.74
CA GLU A 55 -4.55 5.36 3.78
C GLU A 55 -3.08 5.15 3.36
N LEU A 56 -2.82 4.79 2.09
CA LEU A 56 -1.46 4.67 1.58
C LEU A 56 -0.70 6.01 1.66
N ASP A 57 -1.34 7.11 1.33
CA ASP A 57 -0.75 8.45 1.42
C ASP A 57 -0.45 8.84 2.88
N ASP A 58 -1.38 8.58 3.80
CA ASP A 58 -1.20 8.82 5.23
C ASP A 58 -0.05 7.98 5.81
N LEU A 59 0.08 6.72 5.39
CA LEU A 59 1.17 5.85 5.79
C LEU A 59 2.52 6.33 5.25
N ARG A 60 2.56 6.83 4.00
CA ARG A 60 3.78 7.43 3.42
C ARG A 60 4.21 8.66 4.18
N ALA A 61 3.27 9.53 4.57
CA ALA A 61 3.54 10.70 5.39
C ALA A 61 4.15 10.30 6.75
N LYS A 62 3.50 9.38 7.48
CA LYS A 62 4.00 8.85 8.76
C LYS A 62 5.37 8.21 8.65
N ALA A 63 5.63 7.45 7.58
CA ALA A 63 6.93 6.84 7.33
C ALA A 63 8.02 7.90 7.06
N GLY A 64 7.69 8.95 6.31
CA GLY A 64 8.58 10.09 6.07
C GLY A 64 8.94 10.83 7.36
N GLU A 65 7.96 11.08 8.22
CA GLU A 65 8.15 11.68 9.56
C GLU A 65 9.06 10.80 10.44
N HIS A 66 8.80 9.49 10.49
CA HIS A 66 9.62 8.56 11.24
C HIS A 66 11.07 8.48 10.73
N ALA A 67 11.26 8.54 9.41
CA ALA A 67 12.58 8.57 8.79
C ALA A 67 13.34 9.87 9.12
N ALA A 68 12.65 11.01 9.17
CA ALA A 68 13.24 12.30 9.53
C ALA A 68 13.67 12.35 11.01
N LEU A 69 12.83 11.85 11.92
CA LEU A 69 13.15 11.70 13.35
C LEU A 69 14.36 10.79 13.58
N SER A 70 14.41 9.65 12.88
CA SER A 70 15.52 8.69 12.94
C SER A 70 16.83 9.22 12.34
N ARG A 71 16.79 10.26 11.50
CA ARG A 71 17.98 10.91 10.93
C ARG A 71 18.55 11.95 11.90
N LYS A 72 17.68 12.76 12.51
CA LYS A 72 18.06 13.81 13.48
C LYS A 72 18.76 13.25 14.73
N GLY A 73 18.37 12.05 15.18
CA GLY A 73 19.04 11.36 16.29
C GLY A 73 20.45 10.84 15.98
N ARG A 74 20.80 10.64 14.70
CA ARG A 74 22.14 10.18 14.26
C ARG A 74 23.14 11.30 14.05
N GLU A 75 22.68 12.54 13.88
CA GLU A 75 23.53 13.73 13.68
C GLU A 75 23.88 14.45 15.00
N SER A 76 23.33 13.99 16.13
CA SER A 76 23.51 14.62 17.46
C SER A 76 24.51 13.87 18.37
N THR A 77 25.32 12.98 17.82
CA THR A 77 26.41 12.23 18.48
C THR A 77 27.70 12.37 17.69
#